data_AF-A0A420EWF9-F1
#
_entry.id   AF-A0A420EWF9-F1
#
_cell.length_a   1.000
_cell.length_b   1.000
_cell.length_c   1.000
_cell.angle_alpha   90.00
_cell.angle_beta   90.00
_cell.angle_gamma   90.00
#
_symmetry.space_group_name_H-M   'P 1'
#
loop_
_entity.id
_entity.type
_entity.pdbx_description
1 polymer ?
#
loop_
_entity_poly.entity_id
_entity_poly.type
_entity_poly.pdbx_seq_one_letter_code
_entity_poly.pdbx_strand_id
1 'polypeptide(L)'
;MPEQVSAAPDRGTLRLALSVGGLVLAVLLGFGLGRMNAGGDPAAVGLETADHTHPPGTAQHDHGTGTDQPAETAGGLSVSQAGYTLAPLAAAFTPGKAGEFRFQIHDARRRPVTRFAVVHDKPMHLIVVRRDLTGYQHLHPTMAPDGTWSVPLTLSQGGTWRAYADFTVVADDGSQTALTLGVDLTVPGRYDPRPLPAATTSTAVDGFTVAYEGTPQVGATVPLTFRITTGGTTATLERYLGAYGHLVALREGDLGYLHVHPEPQLVDGAVRFWLTTPGPGRYRLYLDFQVAGKVRTAEFTVTVP
;
A
#
# COMPACT_ATOMS: atom_id res chain seq x y z
N MET A 1 -34.93 -1.76 -57.84
CA MET A 1 -34.12 -2.38 -56.78
C MET A 1 -34.66 -1.90 -55.44
N PRO A 2 -35.06 -2.83 -54.56
CA PRO A 2 -34.15 -3.18 -53.47
C PRO A 2 -34.07 -4.70 -53.19
N GLU A 3 -32.98 -5.09 -52.54
CA GLU A 3 -32.61 -6.44 -52.13
C GLU A 3 -33.20 -6.73 -50.73
N GLN A 4 -33.88 -7.86 -50.56
CA GLN A 4 -34.41 -8.26 -49.25
C GLN A 4 -33.31 -8.87 -48.37
N VAL A 5 -33.06 -8.25 -47.22
CA VAL A 5 -32.19 -8.80 -46.17
C VAL A 5 -33.00 -9.76 -45.30
N SER A 6 -32.57 -11.01 -45.22
CA SER A 6 -33.14 -12.04 -44.35
C SER A 6 -32.68 -11.85 -42.90
N ALA A 7 -33.64 -11.76 -41.97
CA ALA A 7 -33.42 -11.57 -40.54
C ALA A 7 -33.36 -12.91 -39.75
N ALA A 8 -32.64 -13.90 -40.27
CA ALA A 8 -32.40 -15.14 -39.53
C ALA A 8 -31.07 -15.03 -38.77
N PRO A 9 -31.05 -15.20 -37.43
CA PRO A 9 -29.81 -15.16 -36.67
C PRO A 9 -28.88 -16.30 -37.12
N ASP A 10 -27.61 -15.98 -37.34
CA ASP A 10 -26.60 -16.96 -37.72
C ASP A 10 -26.44 -18.03 -36.61
N ARG A 11 -26.15 -19.26 -37.01
CA ARG A 11 -25.97 -20.41 -36.12
C ARG A 11 -24.85 -20.16 -35.10
N GLY A 12 -23.90 -19.28 -35.40
CA GLY A 12 -22.85 -18.83 -34.46
C GLY A 12 -23.41 -18.07 -33.26
N THR A 13 -24.29 -17.10 -33.49
CA THR A 13 -24.94 -16.32 -32.42
C THR A 13 -25.90 -17.17 -31.60
N LEU A 14 -26.59 -18.13 -32.23
CA LEU A 14 -27.46 -19.07 -31.52
C LEU A 14 -26.67 -20.02 -30.59
N ARG A 15 -25.50 -20.50 -31.03
CA ARG A 15 -24.61 -21.34 -30.23
C ARG A 15 -24.04 -20.57 -29.03
N LEU A 16 -23.60 -19.33 -29.25
CA LEU A 16 -23.09 -18.48 -28.17
C LEU A 16 -24.17 -18.18 -27.12
N ALA A 17 -25.39 -17.85 -27.56
CA ALA A 17 -26.50 -17.59 -26.64
C ALA A 17 -26.87 -18.83 -25.81
N LEU A 18 -26.85 -20.02 -26.41
CA LEU A 18 -27.10 -21.29 -25.70
C LEU A 18 -25.98 -21.62 -24.71
N SER A 19 -24.72 -21.38 -25.06
CA SER A 19 -23.58 -21.62 -24.16
C SER A 19 -23.57 -20.66 -22.96
N VAL A 20 -23.82 -19.36 -23.19
CA VAL A 20 -23.90 -18.37 -22.12
C VAL A 20 -25.12 -18.62 -21.22
N GLY A 21 -26.28 -18.94 -21.81
CA GLY A 21 -27.47 -19.32 -21.05
C GLY A 21 -27.28 -20.57 -20.19
N GLY A 22 -26.59 -21.59 -20.71
CA GLY A 22 -26.27 -22.81 -19.96
C GLY A 22 -25.33 -22.57 -18.78
N LEU A 23 -24.32 -21.71 -18.94
CA LEU A 23 -23.37 -21.38 -17.87
C LEU A 23 -24.06 -20.63 -16.72
N VAL A 24 -24.91 -19.65 -17.02
CA VAL A 24 -25.67 -18.90 -16.01
C VAL A 24 -26.61 -19.82 -15.23
N LEU A 25 -27.26 -20.78 -15.90
CA LEU A 25 -28.15 -21.74 -15.23
C LEU A 25 -27.38 -22.68 -14.29
N ALA A 26 -26.18 -23.12 -14.67
CA ALA A 26 -25.33 -23.97 -13.84
C ALA A 26 -24.85 -23.26 -12.55
N VAL A 27 -24.48 -21.98 -12.64
CA VAL A 27 -24.07 -21.17 -11.48
C VAL A 27 -25.24 -20.95 -10.51
N LEU A 28 -26.44 -20.65 -11.03
CA LEU A 28 -27.63 -20.44 -10.21
C LEU A 28 -28.08 -21.74 -9.50
N LEU A 29 -27.97 -22.90 -10.17
CA LEU A 29 -28.28 -24.20 -9.57
C LEU A 29 -27.25 -24.60 -8.50
N GLY A 30 -25.95 -24.35 -8.73
CA GLY A 30 -24.90 -24.62 -7.75
C GLY A 30 -25.03 -23.77 -6.47
N PHE A 31 -25.42 -22.49 -6.61
CA PHE A 31 -25.64 -21.59 -5.48
C PHE A 31 -26.89 -21.95 -4.66
N GLY A 32 -27.92 -22.51 -5.31
CA GLY A 32 -29.12 -23.02 -4.64
C GLY A 32 -28.86 -24.29 -3.81
N LEU A 33 -28.08 -25.23 -4.33
CA LEU A 33 -27.72 -26.48 -3.63
C LEU A 33 -26.79 -26.24 -2.43
N GLY A 34 -25.88 -25.25 -2.51
CA GLY A 34 -24.98 -24.91 -1.41
C GLY A 34 -25.69 -24.37 -0.15
N ARG A 35 -26.87 -23.76 -0.30
CA ARG A 35 -27.64 -23.21 0.84
C ARG A 35 -28.55 -24.22 1.54
N MET A 36 -28.78 -25.39 0.97
CA MET A 36 -29.67 -26.40 1.56
C MET A 36 -28.95 -27.39 2.50
N ASN A 37 -27.61 -27.37 2.56
CA ASN A 37 -26.80 -28.30 3.36
C ASN A 37 -26.15 -27.70 4.62
N ALA A 38 -26.51 -26.48 5.03
CA ALA A 38 -25.93 -25.81 6.21
C ALA A 38 -26.73 -26.07 7.50
N GLY A 39 -27.19 -27.31 7.72
CA GLY A 39 -27.89 -27.73 8.93
C GLY A 39 -27.22 -28.95 9.55
N GLY A 40 -26.37 -28.74 10.55
CA GLY A 40 -25.76 -29.81 11.33
C GLY A 40 -24.71 -29.29 12.31
N ASP A 41 -25.11 -29.12 13.57
CA ASP A 41 -24.21 -28.89 14.71
C ASP A 41 -23.26 -30.08 14.91
N PRO A 42 -21.96 -29.86 15.21
CA PRO A 42 -21.16 -30.87 15.87
C PRO A 42 -20.99 -30.55 17.36
N ALA A 43 -21.20 -31.61 18.13
CA ALA A 43 -21.12 -31.68 19.58
C ALA A 43 -19.77 -31.24 20.17
N ALA A 44 -19.86 -30.70 21.39
CA ALA A 44 -18.75 -30.39 22.26
C ALA A 44 -17.97 -31.65 22.65
N VAL A 45 -16.64 -31.58 22.52
CA VAL A 45 -15.70 -32.45 23.22
C VAL A 45 -14.64 -31.53 23.83
N GLY A 46 -14.60 -31.47 25.15
CA GLY A 46 -13.66 -30.65 25.90
C GLY A 46 -12.23 -31.20 25.82
N LEU A 47 -11.28 -30.31 25.58
CA LEU A 47 -9.90 -30.45 26.01
C LEU A 47 -9.48 -29.15 26.66
N GLU A 48 -9.16 -29.21 27.94
CA GLU A 48 -8.50 -28.14 28.68
C GLU A 48 -7.12 -27.85 28.05
N THR A 49 -6.92 -26.62 27.60
CA THR A 49 -5.59 -26.06 27.36
C THR A 49 -5.56 -24.65 27.92
N ALA A 50 -4.43 -24.35 28.58
CA ALA A 50 -4.23 -23.21 29.45
C ALA A 50 -4.55 -21.85 28.81
N ASP A 51 -5.22 -21.03 29.60
CA ASP A 51 -5.57 -19.64 29.33
C ASP A 51 -4.31 -18.77 29.20
N HIS A 52 -4.02 -18.32 27.99
CA HIS A 52 -3.14 -17.20 27.72
C HIS A 52 -3.97 -16.13 27.03
N THR A 53 -4.60 -15.31 27.85
CA THR A 53 -5.37 -14.14 27.43
C THR A 53 -4.40 -13.14 26.78
N HIS A 54 -4.35 -13.11 25.44
CA HIS A 54 -3.74 -12.00 24.72
C HIS A 54 -4.68 -10.78 24.81
N PRO A 55 -4.16 -9.56 25.08
CA PRO A 55 -4.98 -8.35 25.03
C PRO A 55 -5.56 -8.17 23.60
N PRO A 56 -6.77 -7.64 23.45
CA PRO A 56 -7.33 -7.35 22.13
C PRO A 56 -6.49 -6.24 21.48
N GLY A 57 -5.65 -6.61 20.50
CA GLY A 57 -4.78 -5.64 19.81
C GLY A 57 -3.67 -6.20 18.92
N THR A 58 -3.49 -7.51 18.77
CA THR A 58 -2.43 -8.10 17.91
C THR A 58 -2.95 -8.90 16.72
N ALA A 59 -4.21 -8.72 16.33
CA ALA A 59 -4.67 -9.23 15.04
C ALA A 59 -4.06 -8.38 13.93
N GLN A 60 -3.21 -9.02 13.14
CA GLN A 60 -2.60 -8.51 11.92
C GLN A 60 -3.71 -8.05 10.97
N HIS A 61 -3.72 -6.77 10.62
CA HIS A 61 -4.62 -6.25 9.58
C HIS A 61 -3.97 -6.62 8.25
N ASP A 62 -4.49 -7.68 7.66
CA ASP A 62 -4.25 -8.03 6.27
C ASP A 62 -5.07 -7.08 5.39
N HIS A 63 -4.46 -6.56 4.33
CA HIS A 63 -5.21 -5.89 3.26
C HIS A 63 -5.84 -7.01 2.43
N GLY A 64 -6.97 -7.51 2.94
CA GLY A 64 -7.52 -8.82 2.61
C GLY A 64 -7.36 -9.26 1.15
N THR A 65 -6.87 -10.49 1.01
CA THR A 65 -6.92 -11.30 -0.21
C THR A 65 -8.36 -11.66 -0.57
N GLY A 66 -9.06 -10.74 -1.23
CA GLY A 66 -10.26 -11.05 -1.99
C GLY A 66 -9.86 -11.79 -3.27
N THR A 67 -10.15 -13.09 -3.33
CA THR A 67 -10.02 -13.95 -4.52
C THR A 67 -10.60 -13.27 -5.77
N ASP A 68 -9.83 -13.29 -6.88
CA ASP A 68 -10.11 -12.72 -8.21
C ASP A 68 -10.00 -11.19 -8.37
N GLN A 69 -8.86 -10.60 -7.99
CA GLN A 69 -8.45 -9.28 -8.47
C GLN A 69 -7.51 -9.40 -9.69
N PRO A 70 -7.79 -8.74 -10.83
CA PRO A 70 -6.78 -8.55 -11.87
C PRO A 70 -5.60 -7.76 -11.26
N ALA A 71 -4.38 -8.06 -11.72
CA ALA A 71 -3.10 -7.52 -11.21
C ALA A 71 -3.25 -6.18 -10.48
N GLU A 72 -3.02 -6.18 -9.15
CA GLU A 72 -3.25 -5.01 -8.31
C GLU A 72 -2.64 -3.76 -8.94
N THR A 73 -3.48 -2.78 -9.27
CA THR A 73 -3.00 -1.51 -9.83
C THR A 73 -2.24 -0.74 -8.76
N ALA A 74 -1.18 -0.02 -9.16
CA ALA A 74 -0.43 0.81 -8.22
C ALA A 74 -1.35 1.81 -7.48
N GLY A 75 -1.21 1.88 -6.15
CA GLY A 75 -2.02 2.72 -5.28
C GLY A 75 -1.57 4.19 -5.27
N GLY A 76 -2.34 5.03 -4.57
CA GLY A 76 -1.92 6.41 -4.30
C GLY A 76 -1.89 7.33 -5.52
N LEU A 77 -2.43 6.92 -6.68
CA LEU A 77 -2.50 7.71 -7.91
C LEU A 77 -3.73 8.63 -7.98
N SER A 78 -4.76 8.37 -7.17
CA SER A 78 -5.96 9.19 -7.09
C SER A 78 -6.07 9.93 -5.75
N VAL A 79 -6.68 11.12 -5.79
CA VAL A 79 -7.04 11.89 -4.58
C VAL A 79 -8.27 11.29 -3.88
N SER A 80 -9.05 10.49 -4.60
CA SER A 80 -10.24 9.81 -4.08
C SER A 80 -10.28 8.35 -4.51
N GLN A 81 -10.71 7.47 -3.61
CA GLN A 81 -10.94 6.05 -3.83
C GLN A 81 -11.97 5.53 -2.84
N ALA A 82 -12.80 4.57 -3.26
CA ALA A 82 -13.81 3.93 -2.40
C ALA A 82 -14.74 4.91 -1.65
N GLY A 83 -15.02 6.09 -2.24
CA GLY A 83 -15.85 7.12 -1.63
C GLY A 83 -15.12 8.01 -0.62
N TYR A 84 -13.83 7.82 -0.38
CA TYR A 84 -13.02 8.67 0.47
C TYR A 84 -12.15 9.62 -0.35
N THR A 85 -11.88 10.81 0.17
CA THR A 85 -11.08 11.86 -0.50
C THR A 85 -10.06 12.45 0.45
N LEU A 86 -8.81 12.56 0.01
CA LEU A 86 -7.76 13.33 0.68
C LEU A 86 -7.93 14.81 0.34
N ALA A 87 -8.20 15.64 1.35
CA ALA A 87 -8.51 17.06 1.20
C ALA A 87 -7.47 17.94 1.94
N PRO A 88 -6.41 18.39 1.26
CA PRO A 88 -5.49 19.39 1.81
C PRO A 88 -6.20 20.70 2.14
N LEU A 89 -5.88 21.29 3.30
CA LEU A 89 -6.28 22.67 3.63
C LEU A 89 -5.43 23.68 2.85
N ALA A 90 -4.17 23.34 2.61
CA ALA A 90 -3.26 24.03 1.72
C ALA A 90 -2.33 23.03 1.04
N ALA A 91 -2.03 23.26 -0.23
CA ALA A 91 -1.14 22.41 -1.03
C ALA A 91 0.12 23.14 -1.51
N ALA A 92 0.32 24.41 -1.13
CA ALA A 92 1.47 25.21 -1.53
C ALA A 92 2.45 25.39 -0.37
N PHE A 93 3.73 25.22 -0.64
CA PHE A 93 4.82 25.35 0.33
C PHE A 93 5.89 26.31 -0.18
N THR A 94 6.63 26.93 0.73
CA THR A 94 7.80 27.75 0.38
C THR A 94 9.08 26.91 0.48
N PRO A 95 9.96 26.90 -0.54
CA PRO A 95 11.19 26.12 -0.51
C PRO A 95 12.01 26.35 0.76
N GLY A 96 12.37 25.27 1.44
CA GLY A 96 13.27 25.28 2.60
C GLY A 96 12.71 25.92 3.87
N LYS A 97 11.48 26.44 3.84
CA LYS A 97 10.83 26.96 5.04
C LYS A 97 10.07 25.85 5.75
N ALA A 98 10.25 25.77 7.06
CA ALA A 98 9.41 24.95 7.91
C ALA A 98 7.94 25.39 7.76
N GLY A 99 7.08 24.42 7.49
CA GLY A 99 5.64 24.59 7.46
C GLY A 99 4.96 23.42 8.12
N GLU A 100 3.64 23.35 7.94
CA GLU A 100 2.82 22.26 8.43
C GLU A 100 1.90 21.82 7.30
N PHE A 101 1.86 20.52 7.02
CA PHE A 101 0.87 19.97 6.11
C PHE A 101 -0.38 19.62 6.90
N ARG A 102 -1.48 20.29 6.55
CA ARG A 102 -2.79 20.11 7.18
C ARG A 102 -3.79 19.63 6.16
N PHE A 103 -4.54 18.59 6.51
CA PHE A 103 -5.51 17.96 5.60
C PHE A 103 -6.60 17.23 6.37
N GLN A 104 -7.66 16.85 5.67
CA GLN A 104 -8.72 15.97 6.18
C GLN A 104 -8.92 14.79 5.22
N ILE A 105 -9.45 13.69 5.74
CA ILE A 105 -10.05 12.65 4.92
C ILE A 105 -11.56 12.86 4.96
N HIS A 106 -12.19 12.96 3.79
CA HIS A 106 -13.63 13.15 3.66
C HIS A 106 -14.30 11.88 3.17
N ASP A 107 -15.47 11.57 3.72
CA ASP A 107 -16.34 10.50 3.19
C ASP A 107 -17.10 10.94 1.92
N ALA A 108 -17.92 10.05 1.37
CA ALA A 108 -18.68 10.31 0.15
C ALA A 108 -19.71 11.45 0.31
N ARG A 109 -20.02 11.85 1.54
CA ARG A 109 -20.91 12.96 1.91
C ARG A 109 -20.13 14.23 2.28
N ARG A 110 -18.81 14.26 2.03
CA ARG A 110 -17.88 15.35 2.35
C ARG A 110 -17.76 15.67 3.84
N ARG A 111 -18.02 14.69 4.71
CA ARG A 111 -17.83 14.84 6.16
C ARG A 111 -16.42 14.39 6.54
N PRO A 112 -15.73 15.09 7.46
CA PRO A 112 -14.46 14.62 8.00
C PRO A 112 -14.61 13.24 8.66
N VAL A 113 -13.72 12.33 8.28
CA VAL A 113 -13.59 11.01 8.91
C VAL A 113 -12.71 11.16 10.14
N THR A 114 -13.12 10.53 11.24
CA THR A 114 -12.43 10.59 12.54
C THR A 114 -12.16 9.21 13.14
N ARG A 115 -12.53 8.12 12.45
CA ARG A 115 -12.35 6.75 12.93
C ARG A 115 -11.40 5.98 12.02
N PHE A 116 -10.21 5.70 12.56
CA PHE A 116 -9.12 5.03 11.87
C PHE A 116 -8.58 3.90 12.75
N ALA A 117 -8.21 2.78 12.13
CA ALA A 117 -7.51 1.71 12.82
C ALA A 117 -6.05 2.08 13.02
N VAL A 118 -5.43 1.57 14.08
CA VAL A 118 -3.99 1.71 14.32
C VAL A 118 -3.27 0.56 13.61
N VAL A 119 -2.41 0.93 12.67
CA VAL A 119 -1.59 0.06 11.82
C VAL A 119 -0.13 0.46 12.04
N HIS A 120 0.74 -0.49 12.40
CA HIS A 120 2.14 -0.17 12.74
C HIS A 120 2.26 0.98 13.77
N ASP A 121 1.57 0.85 14.90
CA ASP A 121 1.52 1.84 16.00
C ASP A 121 0.99 3.24 15.62
N LYS A 122 0.54 3.46 14.38
CA LYS A 122 0.03 4.74 13.90
C LYS A 122 -1.33 4.61 13.22
N PRO A 123 -2.22 5.60 13.36
CA PRO A 123 -3.46 5.60 12.62
C PRO A 123 -3.27 6.03 11.14
N MET A 124 -2.11 6.59 10.81
CA MET A 124 -1.81 7.10 9.48
C MET A 124 -0.30 7.18 9.23
N HIS A 125 0.13 6.69 8.08
CA HIS A 125 1.44 6.99 7.50
C HIS A 125 1.26 8.03 6.40
N LEU A 126 2.13 9.03 6.41
CA LEU A 126 2.18 10.05 5.36
C LEU A 126 3.54 9.97 4.67
N ILE A 127 3.54 9.59 3.41
CA ILE A 127 4.74 9.61 2.57
C ILE A 127 4.73 10.88 1.73
N VAL A 128 5.84 11.61 1.71
CA VAL A 128 6.01 12.78 0.84
C VAL A 128 7.28 12.62 0.01
N VAL A 129 7.18 12.77 -1.30
CA VAL A 129 8.31 12.57 -2.23
C VAL A 129 8.22 13.54 -3.40
N ARG A 130 9.36 14.01 -3.91
CA ARG A 130 9.40 14.87 -5.11
C ARG A 130 9.09 14.05 -6.36
N ARG A 131 8.61 14.70 -7.42
CA ARG A 131 8.24 14.03 -8.68
C ARG A 131 9.37 13.24 -9.35
N ASP A 132 10.62 13.59 -9.06
CA ASP A 132 11.81 12.87 -9.50
C ASP A 132 12.30 11.80 -8.52
N LEU A 133 11.46 11.36 -7.58
CA LEU A 133 11.77 10.34 -6.55
C LEU A 133 12.92 10.75 -5.63
N THR A 134 13.07 12.04 -5.37
CA THR A 134 14.03 12.54 -4.39
C THR A 134 13.35 13.24 -3.22
N GLY A 135 14.07 13.43 -2.11
CA GLY A 135 13.55 14.14 -0.94
C GLY A 135 12.48 13.37 -0.15
N TYR A 136 12.47 12.04 -0.24
CA TYR A 136 11.53 11.19 0.49
C TYR A 136 11.47 11.52 1.99
N GLN A 137 10.25 11.58 2.51
CA GLN A 137 9.95 11.74 3.93
C GLN A 137 8.84 10.75 4.32
N HIS A 138 9.06 10.02 5.40
CA HIS A 138 8.08 9.16 6.05
C HIS A 138 7.64 9.80 7.36
N LEU A 139 6.39 10.23 7.42
CA LEU A 139 5.86 11.07 8.47
C LEU A 139 4.62 10.44 9.11
N HIS A 140 4.33 10.84 10.35
CA HIS A 140 3.19 10.34 11.11
C HIS A 140 2.38 11.53 11.62
N PRO A 141 1.34 11.96 10.88
CA PRO A 141 0.52 13.09 11.30
C PRO A 141 -0.32 12.73 12.53
N THR A 142 -0.72 13.75 13.27
CA THR A 142 -1.67 13.62 14.39
C THR A 142 -3.00 14.26 14.02
N MET A 143 -4.11 13.66 14.46
CA MET A 143 -5.46 14.14 14.17
C MET A 143 -6.04 14.91 15.36
N ALA A 144 -6.60 16.09 15.09
CA ALA A 144 -7.43 16.82 16.04
C ALA A 144 -8.87 16.26 16.08
N PRO A 145 -9.68 16.56 17.12
CA PRO A 145 -11.05 16.04 17.24
C PRO A 145 -12.00 16.37 16.07
N ASP A 146 -11.69 17.41 15.30
CA ASP A 146 -12.45 17.82 14.10
C ASP A 146 -12.09 17.02 12.83
N GLY A 147 -11.19 16.04 12.93
CA GLY A 147 -10.71 15.24 11.80
C GLY A 147 -9.54 15.88 11.03
N THR A 148 -9.03 17.03 11.48
CA THR A 148 -7.89 17.68 10.84
C THR A 148 -6.59 17.00 11.25
N TRP A 149 -5.88 16.44 10.27
CA TRP A 149 -4.54 15.90 10.40
C TRP A 149 -3.51 17.02 10.23
N SER A 150 -2.44 17.00 11.02
CA SER A 150 -1.35 17.97 10.94
C SER A 150 0.00 17.28 11.14
N VAL A 151 1.01 17.70 10.37
CA VAL A 151 2.40 17.27 10.52
C VAL A 151 3.39 18.35 10.08
N PRO A 152 4.48 18.59 10.83
CA PRO A 152 5.55 19.46 10.37
C PRO A 152 6.11 18.95 9.04
N LEU A 153 6.19 19.83 8.05
CA LEU A 153 6.70 19.49 6.72
C LEU A 153 7.60 20.61 6.21
N THR A 154 8.81 20.24 5.79
CA THR A 154 9.73 21.14 5.09
C THR A 154 10.07 20.53 3.75
N LEU A 155 9.77 21.27 2.67
CA LEU A 155 10.09 20.87 1.31
C LEU A 155 11.22 21.77 0.79
N SER A 156 12.44 21.24 0.74
CA SER A 156 13.65 22.05 0.53
C SER A 156 13.85 22.52 -0.91
N GLN A 157 13.22 21.86 -1.89
CA GLN A 157 13.44 22.10 -3.32
C GLN A 157 12.15 22.43 -4.05
N GLY A 158 12.27 23.31 -5.06
CA GLY A 158 11.18 23.63 -5.98
C GLY A 158 10.74 22.41 -6.81
N GLY A 159 9.47 22.40 -7.20
CA GLY A 159 8.85 21.35 -8.01
C GLY A 159 7.54 20.84 -7.45
N THR A 160 7.01 19.82 -8.12
CA THR A 160 5.85 19.05 -7.65
C THR A 160 6.32 17.94 -6.73
N TRP A 161 5.63 17.82 -5.61
CA TRP A 161 5.78 16.76 -4.64
C TRP A 161 4.48 15.99 -4.57
N ARG A 162 4.53 14.71 -4.25
CA ARG A 162 3.34 13.90 -4.00
C ARG A 162 3.31 13.50 -2.54
N ALA A 163 2.17 13.73 -1.90
CA ALA A 163 1.86 13.24 -0.58
C ALA A 163 0.89 12.06 -0.70
N TYR A 164 1.19 10.98 0.01
CA TYR A 164 0.35 9.79 0.14
C TYR A 164 -0.12 9.69 1.57
N ALA A 165 -1.44 9.63 1.77
CA ALA A 165 -2.02 9.23 3.03
C ALA A 165 -2.35 7.73 2.93
N ASP A 166 -1.67 6.93 3.74
CA ASP A 166 -1.89 5.50 3.89
C ASP A 166 -2.54 5.23 5.24
N PHE A 167 -3.76 4.69 5.22
CA PHE A 167 -4.60 4.56 6.40
C PHE A 167 -5.67 3.48 6.23
N THR A 168 -6.22 3.05 7.37
CA THR A 168 -7.37 2.14 7.41
C THR A 168 -8.54 2.85 8.09
N VAL A 169 -9.61 3.12 7.35
CA VAL A 169 -10.86 3.68 7.91
C VAL A 169 -11.68 2.59 8.57
N VAL A 170 -12.42 2.96 9.62
CA VAL A 170 -13.34 2.07 10.33
C VAL A 170 -14.76 2.62 10.21
N ALA A 171 -15.65 1.87 9.55
CA ALA A 171 -17.05 2.23 9.38
C ALA A 171 -17.88 2.00 10.66
N ASP A 172 -19.13 2.46 10.64
CA ASP A 172 -20.06 2.34 11.79
C ASP A 172 -20.40 0.89 12.14
N ASP A 173 -20.39 -0.01 11.16
CA ASP A 173 -20.55 -1.46 11.35
C ASP A 173 -19.25 -2.17 11.78
N GLY A 174 -18.16 -1.43 11.97
CA GLY A 174 -16.86 -1.96 12.35
C GLY A 174 -16.03 -2.52 11.18
N SER A 175 -16.56 -2.51 9.95
CA SER A 175 -15.78 -2.90 8.78
C SER A 175 -14.60 -1.97 8.58
N GLN A 176 -13.48 -2.54 8.12
CA GLN A 176 -12.24 -1.81 7.88
C GLN A 176 -11.97 -1.76 6.38
N THR A 177 -11.53 -0.60 5.90
CA THR A 177 -11.10 -0.43 4.52
C THR A 177 -9.79 0.31 4.49
N ALA A 178 -8.77 -0.35 3.95
CA ALA A 178 -7.48 0.27 3.78
C ALA A 178 -7.36 0.99 2.45
N LEU A 179 -6.73 2.16 2.48
CA LEU A 179 -6.64 3.06 1.34
C LEU A 179 -5.31 3.78 1.35
N THR A 180 -4.76 3.96 0.15
CA THR A 180 -3.65 4.88 -0.11
C THR A 180 -4.16 5.94 -1.08
N LEU A 181 -4.37 7.16 -0.57
CA LEU A 181 -4.81 8.31 -1.38
C LEU A 181 -3.63 9.25 -1.61
N GLY A 182 -3.56 9.85 -2.80
CA GLY A 182 -2.45 10.73 -3.18
C GLY A 182 -2.91 12.09 -3.67
N VAL A 183 -2.16 13.12 -3.29
CA VAL A 183 -2.36 14.50 -3.76
C VAL A 183 -1.01 15.16 -4.03
N ASP A 184 -1.00 16.08 -4.98
CA ASP A 184 0.21 16.83 -5.29
C ASP A 184 0.31 18.08 -4.40
N LEU A 185 1.53 18.33 -3.92
CA LEU A 185 1.94 19.56 -3.24
C LEU A 185 2.87 20.34 -4.16
N THR A 186 2.72 21.66 -4.16
CA THR A 186 3.49 22.56 -5.04
C THR A 186 4.46 23.38 -4.24
N VAL A 187 5.73 23.36 -4.66
CA VAL A 187 6.77 24.23 -4.13
C VAL A 187 7.26 25.13 -5.27
N PRO A 188 6.89 26.42 -5.30
CA PRO A 188 7.36 27.33 -6.33
C PRO A 188 8.88 27.44 -6.34
N GLY A 189 9.50 27.43 -7.51
CA GLY A 189 10.94 27.56 -7.66
C GLY A 189 11.48 26.74 -8.82
N ARG A 190 12.81 26.73 -8.96
CA ARG A 190 13.50 25.96 -9.99
C ARG A 190 13.26 24.46 -9.77
N TYR A 191 12.84 23.77 -10.83
CA TYR A 191 12.70 22.32 -10.86
C TYR A 191 13.69 21.72 -11.85
N ASP A 192 14.87 21.33 -11.35
CA ASP A 192 15.80 20.47 -12.08
C ASP A 192 15.58 19.01 -11.61
N PRO A 193 14.88 18.16 -12.40
CA PRO A 193 14.70 16.75 -12.03
C PRO A 193 16.02 16.00 -12.10
N ARG A 194 16.26 15.13 -11.13
CA ARG A 194 17.42 14.23 -11.13
C ARG A 194 17.03 12.85 -11.67
N PRO A 195 17.85 12.25 -12.54
CA PRO A 195 17.61 10.86 -12.94
C PRO A 195 17.80 9.94 -11.73
N LEU A 196 17.00 8.87 -11.68
CA LEU A 196 17.20 7.82 -10.68
C LEU A 196 18.61 7.22 -10.80
N PRO A 197 19.28 6.89 -9.67
CA PRO A 197 20.53 6.13 -9.69
C PRO A 197 20.39 4.81 -10.45
N ALA A 198 21.53 4.26 -10.89
CA ALA A 198 21.58 2.94 -11.49
C ALA A 198 20.98 1.88 -10.55
N ALA A 199 20.37 0.84 -11.13
CA ALA A 199 19.82 -0.25 -10.34
C ALA A 199 20.94 -0.97 -9.57
N THR A 200 20.70 -1.25 -8.29
CA THR A 200 21.67 -1.92 -7.41
C THR A 200 20.93 -2.71 -6.34
N THR A 201 21.50 -3.84 -5.95
CA THR A 201 21.02 -4.66 -4.84
C THR A 201 21.66 -4.29 -3.51
N SER A 202 22.60 -3.33 -3.50
CA SER A 202 23.30 -2.88 -2.29
C SER A 202 23.50 -1.36 -2.29
N THR A 203 23.36 -0.76 -1.12
CA THR A 203 23.58 0.67 -0.88
C THR A 203 24.19 0.89 0.50
N ALA A 204 24.75 2.08 0.73
CA ALA A 204 25.32 2.45 2.02
C ALA A 204 24.64 3.70 2.59
N VAL A 205 24.35 3.69 3.88
CA VAL A 205 23.77 4.84 4.60
C VAL A 205 24.30 4.88 6.03
N ASP A 206 24.81 6.03 6.46
CA ASP A 206 25.26 6.27 7.84
C ASP A 206 26.20 5.19 8.42
N GLY A 207 27.10 4.64 7.59
CA GLY A 207 28.05 3.59 7.99
C GLY A 207 27.49 2.16 7.99
N PHE A 208 26.25 1.98 7.53
CA PHE A 208 25.63 0.67 7.30
C PHE A 208 25.65 0.34 5.81
N THR A 209 25.89 -0.93 5.50
CA THR A 209 25.64 -1.50 4.18
C THR A 209 24.32 -2.25 4.23
N VAL A 210 23.38 -1.89 3.36
CA VAL A 210 22.08 -2.54 3.22
C VAL A 210 22.06 -3.23 1.86
N ALA A 211 21.91 -4.54 1.86
CA ALA A 211 21.76 -5.34 0.66
C ALA A 211 20.40 -6.05 0.67
N TYR A 212 19.81 -6.26 -0.51
CA TYR A 212 18.62 -7.07 -0.65
C TYR A 212 18.85 -8.26 -1.59
N GLU A 213 18.13 -9.34 -1.30
CA GLU A 213 18.02 -10.53 -2.14
C GLU A 213 16.57 -10.72 -2.59
N GLY A 214 16.40 -11.26 -3.79
CA GLY A 214 15.10 -11.48 -4.44
C GLY A 214 14.98 -10.72 -5.77
N THR A 215 14.06 -11.17 -6.60
CA THR A 215 13.84 -10.64 -7.94
C THR A 215 12.36 -10.30 -8.08
N PRO A 216 11.97 -9.01 -8.10
CA PRO A 216 10.58 -8.64 -8.32
C PRO A 216 10.07 -9.15 -9.66
N GLN A 217 8.81 -9.61 -9.67
CA GLN A 217 8.16 -10.17 -10.84
C GLN A 217 6.81 -9.50 -11.08
N VAL A 218 6.53 -9.15 -12.33
CA VAL A 218 5.28 -8.50 -12.71
C VAL A 218 4.10 -9.42 -12.39
N GLY A 219 3.12 -8.88 -11.67
CA GLY A 219 1.88 -9.59 -11.33
C GLY A 219 2.04 -10.71 -10.31
N ALA A 220 3.24 -10.92 -9.75
CA ALA A 220 3.49 -11.90 -8.71
C ALA A 220 3.94 -11.23 -7.41
N THR A 221 3.45 -11.76 -6.29
CA THR A 221 3.90 -11.40 -4.96
C THR A 221 5.14 -12.23 -4.62
N VAL A 222 6.29 -11.58 -4.49
CA VAL A 222 7.58 -12.25 -4.26
C VAL A 222 8.32 -11.65 -3.07
N PRO A 223 9.13 -12.44 -2.35
CA PRO A 223 9.87 -11.93 -1.21
C PRO A 223 11.09 -11.11 -1.65
N LEU A 224 11.30 -9.98 -0.98
CA LEU A 224 12.57 -9.24 -0.93
C LEU A 224 13.11 -9.28 0.50
N THR A 225 14.32 -9.78 0.66
CA THR A 225 14.98 -9.94 1.98
C THR A 225 16.12 -8.95 2.10
N PHE A 226 16.06 -8.06 3.08
CA PHE A 226 17.05 -7.02 3.33
C PHE A 226 17.95 -7.38 4.51
N ARG A 227 19.26 -7.38 4.26
CA ARG A 227 20.30 -7.58 5.27
C ARG A 227 21.05 -6.27 5.51
N ILE A 228 21.09 -5.86 6.76
CA ILE A 228 21.78 -4.66 7.22
C ILE A 228 23.05 -5.11 7.94
N THR A 229 24.21 -4.60 7.51
CA THR A 229 25.51 -4.92 8.12
C THR A 229 26.27 -3.64 8.50
N THR A 230 27.10 -3.75 9.53
CA THR A 230 28.03 -2.70 9.97
C THR A 230 29.30 -3.36 10.49
N GLY A 231 30.47 -2.83 10.13
CA GLY A 231 31.76 -3.43 10.53
C GLY A 231 31.95 -4.90 10.11
N GLY A 232 31.26 -5.35 9.05
CA GLY A 232 31.33 -6.73 8.57
C GLY A 232 30.42 -7.74 9.29
N THR A 233 29.61 -7.30 10.25
CA THR A 233 28.63 -8.15 10.97
C THR A 233 27.20 -7.69 10.75
N THR A 234 26.23 -8.58 10.97
CA THR A 234 24.80 -8.24 10.90
C THR A 234 24.46 -7.24 12.01
N ALA A 235 23.81 -6.14 11.65
CA ALA A 235 23.35 -5.15 12.63
C ALA A 235 22.18 -5.70 13.45
N THR A 236 22.15 -5.37 14.74
CA THR A 236 20.99 -5.66 15.60
C THR A 236 19.91 -4.60 15.35
N LEU A 237 18.83 -5.01 14.69
CA LEU A 237 17.71 -4.13 14.40
C LEU A 237 16.78 -3.98 15.60
N GLU A 238 16.26 -2.77 15.77
CA GLU A 238 15.22 -2.45 16.74
C GLU A 238 13.87 -2.34 16.03
N ARG A 239 12.78 -2.65 16.75
CA ARG A 239 11.45 -2.35 16.23
C ARG A 239 11.24 -0.84 16.24
N TYR A 240 10.81 -0.32 15.11
CA TYR A 240 10.29 1.02 14.93
C TYR A 240 8.84 0.86 14.49
N LEU A 241 7.88 1.55 15.13
CA LEU A 241 6.46 1.48 14.76
C LEU A 241 5.93 0.02 14.65
N GLY A 242 6.29 -0.80 15.63
CA GLY A 242 5.89 -2.21 15.68
C GLY A 242 6.61 -3.17 14.72
N ALA A 243 7.44 -2.70 13.78
CA ALA A 243 8.14 -3.53 12.78
C ALA A 243 9.66 -3.34 12.78
N TYR A 244 10.41 -4.31 12.26
CA TYR A 244 11.87 -4.19 12.11
C TYR A 244 12.31 -3.35 10.90
N GLY A 245 11.37 -3.02 10.02
CA GLY A 245 11.58 -2.06 8.94
C GLY A 245 10.27 -1.73 8.22
N HIS A 246 10.27 -0.62 7.49
CA HIS A 246 9.18 -0.21 6.62
C HIS A 246 9.74 -0.01 5.22
N LEU A 247 9.05 -0.56 4.22
CA LEU A 247 9.46 -0.44 2.84
C LEU A 247 8.40 0.37 2.09
N VAL A 248 8.82 1.42 1.41
CA VAL A 248 7.98 2.10 0.43
C VAL A 248 8.60 1.89 -0.94
N ALA A 249 7.81 1.42 -1.91
CA ALA A 249 8.25 1.25 -3.28
C ALA A 249 7.38 2.10 -4.21
N LEU A 250 8.02 2.95 -5.01
CA LEU A 250 7.35 3.89 -5.92
C LEU A 250 7.83 3.70 -7.35
N ARG A 251 6.90 3.62 -8.29
CA ARG A 251 7.21 3.51 -9.72
C ARG A 251 7.72 4.82 -10.31
N GLU A 252 8.81 4.75 -11.10
CA GLU A 252 9.29 5.89 -11.88
C GLU A 252 8.25 6.31 -12.92
N GLY A 253 8.07 7.63 -13.09
CA GLY A 253 7.14 8.19 -14.06
C GLY A 253 5.83 8.63 -13.43
N ASP A 254 5.04 7.71 -12.87
CA ASP A 254 3.73 8.02 -12.28
C ASP A 254 3.72 8.10 -10.76
N LEU A 255 4.77 7.61 -10.09
CA LEU A 255 4.85 7.43 -8.65
C LEU A 255 3.75 6.51 -8.10
N GLY A 256 3.38 5.48 -8.85
CA GLY A 256 2.49 4.44 -8.35
C GLY A 256 3.05 3.83 -7.07
N TYR A 257 2.26 3.86 -5.99
CA TYR A 257 2.62 3.32 -4.68
C TYR A 257 2.41 1.81 -4.67
N LEU A 258 3.42 1.05 -4.26
CA LEU A 258 3.35 -0.41 -4.23
C LEU A 258 2.97 -0.90 -2.85
N HIS A 259 2.15 -1.94 -2.84
CA HIS A 259 1.81 -2.64 -1.64
C HIS A 259 2.97 -3.53 -1.18
N VAL A 260 3.29 -3.47 0.11
CA VAL A 260 4.29 -4.33 0.74
C VAL A 260 3.77 -4.88 2.05
N HIS A 261 4.18 -6.09 2.39
CA HIS A 261 3.93 -6.67 3.71
C HIS A 261 5.25 -7.07 4.37
N PRO A 262 5.59 -6.54 5.55
CA PRO A 262 6.72 -7.05 6.32
C PRO A 262 6.38 -8.39 6.98
N GLU A 263 7.38 -9.27 7.07
CA GLU A 263 7.35 -10.37 8.03
C GLU A 263 7.43 -9.80 9.47
N PRO A 264 6.68 -10.36 10.43
CA PRO A 264 6.63 -9.84 11.80
C PRO A 264 7.93 -10.07 12.57
N GLN A 265 8.75 -11.03 12.14
CA GLN A 265 10.02 -11.40 12.75
C GLN A 265 11.14 -11.36 11.72
N LEU A 266 12.36 -11.20 12.22
CA LEU A 266 13.56 -11.34 11.40
C LEU A 266 13.74 -12.80 10.97
N VAL A 267 14.26 -12.99 9.76
CA VAL A 267 14.70 -14.29 9.24
C VAL A 267 16.22 -14.23 9.14
N ASP A 268 16.94 -14.98 9.99
CA ASP A 268 18.41 -14.97 10.07
C ASP A 268 19.02 -13.56 10.18
N GLY A 269 18.38 -12.71 10.98
CA GLY A 269 18.76 -11.31 11.20
C GLY A 269 18.43 -10.35 10.05
N ALA A 270 17.71 -10.80 9.03
CA ALA A 270 17.25 -9.98 7.90
C ALA A 270 15.76 -9.66 8.01
N VAL A 271 15.35 -8.52 7.45
CA VAL A 271 13.94 -8.12 7.33
C VAL A 271 13.42 -8.60 5.98
N ARG A 272 12.28 -9.29 5.94
CA ARG A 272 11.68 -9.77 4.68
C ARG A 272 10.37 -9.05 4.42
N PHE A 273 10.18 -8.63 3.17
CA PHE A 273 8.95 -8.04 2.67
C PHE A 273 8.40 -8.85 1.52
N TRP A 274 7.08 -8.94 1.41
CA TRP A 274 6.39 -9.45 0.22
C TRP A 274 5.98 -8.27 -0.64
N LEU A 275 6.49 -8.23 -1.88
CA LEU A 275 6.29 -7.14 -2.83
C LEU A 275 5.51 -7.65 -4.04
N THR A 276 4.43 -6.95 -4.41
CA THR A 276 3.73 -7.15 -5.67
C THR A 276 4.08 -6.00 -6.62
N THR A 277 4.64 -6.31 -7.79
CA THR A 277 4.93 -5.28 -8.81
C THR A 277 3.88 -5.30 -9.92
N PRO A 278 3.16 -4.19 -10.18
CA PRO A 278 1.99 -4.17 -11.05
C PRO A 278 2.34 -4.20 -12.55
N GLY A 279 3.60 -3.92 -12.91
CA GLY A 279 4.03 -3.82 -14.29
C GLY A 279 5.55 -3.69 -14.44
N PRO A 280 6.06 -3.78 -15.67
CA PRO A 280 7.48 -3.54 -15.95
C PRO A 280 7.83 -2.06 -15.68
N GLY A 281 9.11 -1.79 -15.42
CA GLY A 281 9.62 -0.44 -15.24
C GLY A 281 10.66 -0.32 -14.13
N ARG A 282 11.02 0.92 -13.81
CA ARG A 282 11.94 1.23 -12.71
C ARG A 282 11.16 1.66 -11.48
N TYR A 283 11.65 1.27 -10.32
CA TYR A 283 11.05 1.56 -9.03
C TYR A 283 12.12 2.10 -8.09
N ARG A 284 11.76 3.05 -7.22
CA ARG A 284 12.59 3.52 -6.12
C ARG A 284 12.04 2.94 -4.83
N LEU A 285 12.87 2.21 -4.11
CA LEU A 285 12.58 1.62 -2.82
C LEU A 285 13.22 2.48 -1.74
N TYR A 286 12.49 2.70 -0.65
CA TYR A 286 12.92 3.39 0.56
C TYR A 286 12.69 2.45 1.74
N LEU A 287 13.76 1.93 2.32
CA LEU A 287 13.72 1.07 3.49
C LEU A 287 14.08 1.89 4.73
N ASP A 288 13.11 2.11 5.60
CA ASP A 288 13.35 2.64 6.93
C ASP A 288 13.71 1.49 7.88
N PHE A 289 14.82 1.62 8.61
CA PHE A 289 15.26 0.67 9.63
C PHE A 289 15.85 1.42 10.83
N GLN A 290 15.80 0.79 12.02
CA GLN A 290 16.30 1.39 13.25
C GLN A 290 17.44 0.58 13.87
N VAL A 291 18.52 1.27 14.21
CA VAL A 291 19.67 0.74 14.97
C VAL A 291 20.13 1.80 15.95
N ALA A 292 20.29 1.42 17.21
CA ALA A 292 20.73 2.29 18.31
C ALA A 292 19.87 3.55 18.46
N GLY A 293 18.55 3.38 18.46
CA GLY A 293 17.57 4.46 18.62
C GLY A 293 17.43 5.41 17.43
N LYS A 294 18.19 5.21 16.35
CA LYS A 294 18.18 6.10 15.17
C LYS A 294 17.59 5.39 13.96
N VAL A 295 16.52 5.97 13.40
CA VAL A 295 15.93 5.57 12.12
C VAL A 295 16.80 6.08 10.97
N ARG A 296 16.98 5.24 9.96
CA ARG A 296 17.72 5.52 8.73
C ARG A 296 16.92 5.01 7.54
N THR A 297 17.07 5.68 6.41
CA THR A 297 16.44 5.29 5.15
C THR A 297 17.51 4.84 4.16
N ALA A 298 17.46 3.57 3.74
CA ALA A 298 18.26 3.06 2.64
C ALA A 298 17.44 3.12 1.34
N GLU A 299 18.06 3.58 0.25
CA GLU A 299 17.36 3.78 -1.01
C GLU A 299 17.94 2.95 -2.16
N PHE A 300 17.08 2.31 -2.95
CA PHE A 300 17.47 1.45 -4.06
C PHE A 300 16.69 1.78 -5.32
N THR A 301 17.37 1.79 -6.46
CA THR A 301 16.67 1.68 -7.74
C THR A 301 16.58 0.21 -8.13
N VAL A 302 15.40 -0.23 -8.52
CA VAL A 302 15.14 -1.59 -9.01
C VAL A 302 14.56 -1.52 -10.41
N THR A 303 14.98 -2.42 -11.28
CA THR A 303 14.40 -2.58 -12.62
C THR A 303 13.61 -3.88 -12.65
N VAL A 304 12.35 -3.79 -13.03
CA VAL A 304 11.47 -4.93 -13.29
C VAL A 304 11.31 -5.05 -14.81
N PRO A 305 11.75 -6.17 -15.41
CA PRO A 305 11.69 -6.38 -16.85
C PRO A 305 10.26 -6.52 -17.37
#